data_AF-A0A2P6VWF9-F1
#
_entry.id   AF-A0A2P6VWF9-F1
#
_cell.length_a   1.000
_cell.length_b   1.000
_cell.length_c   1.000
_cell.angle_alpha   90.00
_cell.angle_beta   90.00
_cell.angle_gamma   90.00
#
_symmetry.space_group_name_H-M   'P 1'
#
loop_
_entity.id
_entity.type
_entity.pdbx_description
1 polymer ?
#
loop_
_entity_poly.entity_id
_entity_poly.type
_entity_poly.pdbx_seq_one_letter_code
_entity_poly.pdbx_strand_id
1 'polypeptide(L)'
;MNVIISPSSMTFTPPQGDTRTETKDFTVSVSLRQDAPAFVATQLRLVPDLQPGTGEGQEAVTNPTQIAVTPGYFNLYNVRLDGKIAEGGPDSEVTFPMVIENFSNGDTRFEFSVAQEGGTPEGFQTALPSPLTVRSQATGGENTQGQATFQVFTPFKNGYVNRIASIDLQVDSFYAADTNIEGASSQVSTLTKTKGFYVPGPGAALSAIAMTGVALALTKSRQRIE
;
A
#
# COMPACT_ATOMS: atom_id res chain seq x y z
N MET A 1 3.70 18.71 -1.30
CA MET A 1 2.35 19.32 -1.42
C MET A 1 2.48 20.80 -1.12
N ASN A 2 1.97 21.70 -1.97
CA ASN A 2 2.00 23.15 -1.73
C ASN A 2 0.67 23.58 -1.11
N VAL A 3 0.71 24.17 0.08
CA VAL A 3 -0.45 24.78 0.73
C VAL A 3 -0.25 26.29 0.71
N ILE A 4 -1.07 27.00 -0.05
CA ILE A 4 -1.08 28.47 -0.03
C ILE A 4 -2.04 28.90 1.06
N ILE A 5 -1.54 29.56 2.10
CA ILE A 5 -2.37 30.11 3.17
C ILE A 5 -2.47 31.63 2.94
N SER A 6 -3.68 32.12 2.65
CA SER A 6 -3.98 33.53 2.41
C SER A 6 -5.27 33.98 3.11
N PRO A 7 -5.34 35.19 3.70
CA PRO A 7 -4.25 36.07 4.17
C PRO A 7 -4.14 36.03 5.71
N SER A 8 -2.90 36.14 6.20
CA SER A 8 -2.65 36.53 7.60
C SER A 8 -2.52 38.04 7.62
N SER A 9 -3.39 38.73 8.36
CA SER A 9 -3.29 40.17 8.55
C SER A 9 -2.39 40.48 9.74
N MET A 10 -1.60 41.55 9.65
CA MET A 10 -0.86 42.08 10.79
C MET A 10 -1.16 43.55 10.98
N THR A 11 -1.47 43.88 12.24
CA THR A 11 -1.81 45.22 12.69
C THR A 11 -0.59 45.86 13.31
N PHE A 12 -0.21 47.04 12.82
CA PHE A 12 0.93 47.80 13.35
C PHE A 12 0.40 48.97 14.20
N THR A 13 0.88 49.05 15.44
CA THR A 13 0.63 50.21 16.31
C THR A 13 1.92 51.02 16.40
N PRO A 14 1.93 52.29 15.96
CA PRO A 14 3.13 53.12 16.01
C PRO A 14 3.51 53.49 17.47
N PRO A 15 4.79 53.88 17.71
CA PRO A 15 5.21 54.42 19.00
C PRO A 15 4.48 55.73 19.32
N GLN A 16 4.32 56.01 20.62
CA GLN A 16 3.43 57.04 21.19
C GLN A 16 3.37 58.38 20.43
N GLY A 17 2.15 58.79 20.06
CA GLY A 17 1.84 60.14 19.55
C GLY A 17 1.04 60.18 18.25
N ASP A 18 1.05 59.10 17.48
CA ASP A 18 0.26 58.93 16.26
C ASP A 18 -0.75 57.78 16.43
N THR A 19 -2.03 57.98 16.09
CA THR A 19 -3.10 56.97 16.22
C THR A 19 -3.30 56.13 14.97
N ARG A 20 -2.45 56.32 13.95
CA ARG A 20 -2.58 55.63 12.66
C ARG A 20 -2.15 54.17 12.79
N THR A 21 -3.14 53.29 12.79
CA THR A 21 -2.95 51.86 12.58
C THR A 21 -2.82 51.61 11.07
N GLU A 22 -1.70 51.07 10.62
CA GLU A 22 -1.58 50.55 9.26
C GLU A 22 -1.71 49.03 9.30
N THR A 23 -2.45 48.46 8.36
CA THR A 23 -2.58 47.01 8.17
C THR A 23 -2.00 46.68 6.80
N LYS A 24 -1.08 45.72 6.74
CA LYS A 24 -0.57 45.16 5.49
C LYS A 24 -0.96 43.70 5.40
N ASP A 25 -1.58 43.35 4.28
CA ASP A 25 -1.82 41.96 3.92
C ASP A 25 -0.55 41.39 3.28
N PHE A 26 -0.20 40.17 3.68
CA PHE A 26 0.86 39.40 3.04
C PHE A 26 0.39 37.96 2.83
N THR A 27 0.98 37.32 1.83
CA THR A 27 0.74 35.90 1.51
C THR A 27 1.96 35.10 1.90
N VAL A 28 1.75 34.04 2.68
CA VAL A 28 2.81 33.08 3.02
C VAL A 28 2.53 31.78 2.27
N SER A 29 3.50 31.36 1.46
CA SER A 29 3.48 30.04 0.82
C SER A 29 4.19 29.04 1.73
N VAL A 30 3.48 27.99 2.15
CA VAL A 30 4.05 26.92 2.98
C VAL A 30 4.07 25.63 2.17
N SER A 31 5.26 25.10 1.95
CA SER A 31 5.44 23.78 1.35
C SER A 31 5.77 22.78 2.43
N LEU A 32 4.96 21.71 2.51
CA LEU A 32 5.21 20.62 3.43
C LEU A 32 6.00 19.52 2.72
N ARG A 33 7.02 19.02 3.41
CA ARG A 33 7.79 17.86 2.98
C ARG A 33 6.94 16.59 3.10
N GLN A 34 7.31 15.55 2.36
CA GLN A 34 6.59 14.27 2.36
C GLN A 34 6.68 13.54 3.71
N ASP A 35 7.70 13.83 4.52
CA ASP A 35 7.92 13.29 5.86
C ASP A 35 7.17 14.05 6.97
N ALA A 36 6.36 15.07 6.64
CA ALA A 36 5.58 15.81 7.63
C ALA A 36 4.38 14.97 8.13
N PRO A 37 4.34 14.54 9.40
CA PRO A 37 3.35 13.59 9.88
C PRO A 37 1.91 14.11 9.78
N ALA A 38 1.01 13.26 9.29
CA ALA A 38 -0.41 13.56 9.09
C ALA A 38 -1.07 14.04 10.39
N PHE A 39 -1.88 15.09 10.28
CA PHE A 39 -2.68 15.64 11.37
C PHE A 39 -1.89 16.18 12.58
N VAL A 40 -0.57 16.35 12.45
CA VAL A 40 0.27 16.97 13.46
C VAL A 40 0.44 18.46 13.15
N ALA A 41 -0.15 19.31 13.98
CA ALA A 41 -0.06 20.76 13.82
C ALA A 41 1.38 21.25 14.03
N THR A 42 1.91 21.96 13.03
CA THR A 42 3.19 22.68 13.13
C THR A 42 2.91 24.16 13.31
N GLN A 43 3.46 24.76 14.36
CA GLN A 43 3.34 26.18 14.61
C GLN A 43 4.44 26.94 13.87
N LEU A 44 4.04 27.79 12.92
CA LEU A 44 4.93 28.71 12.24
C LEU A 44 4.90 30.05 12.97
N ARG A 45 6.07 30.55 13.36
CA ARG A 45 6.22 31.90 13.92
C ARG A 45 6.67 32.85 12.83
N LEU A 46 5.79 33.77 12.45
CA LEU A 46 6.12 34.87 11.56
C LEU A 46 6.63 36.04 12.40
N VAL A 47 7.86 36.48 12.14
CA VAL A 47 8.45 37.64 12.78
C VAL A 47 8.62 38.70 11.70
N PRO A 48 7.84 39.79 11.72
CA PRO A 48 8.04 40.90 10.80
C PRO A 48 9.32 41.63 11.22
N ASP A 49 10.20 41.89 10.27
CA ASP A 49 11.33 42.80 10.45
C ASP A 49 10.98 44.12 9.78
N LEU A 50 10.62 45.11 10.59
CA LEU A 50 10.32 46.47 10.14
C LEU A 50 11.52 47.35 10.41
N GLN A 51 12.21 47.76 9.35
CA GLN A 51 13.28 48.74 9.48
C GLN A 51 12.69 50.12 9.74
N PRO A 52 13.19 50.86 10.75
CA PRO A 52 12.74 52.22 10.98
C PRO A 52 13.08 53.10 9.76
N GLY A 53 12.14 53.96 9.37
CA GLY A 53 12.38 54.99 8.38
C GLY A 53 13.39 56.03 8.88
N THR A 54 13.85 56.90 7.97
CA THR A 54 14.92 57.87 8.25
C THR A 54 14.52 59.05 9.16
N GLY A 55 13.36 59.00 9.82
CA GLY A 55 12.87 60.06 10.71
C GLY A 55 13.20 59.79 12.18
N GLU A 56 13.43 60.86 12.96
CA GLU A 56 13.60 60.76 14.43
C GLU A 56 12.35 60.16 15.08
N GLY A 57 12.54 59.20 16.00
CA GLY A 57 11.47 58.62 16.83
C GLY A 57 10.79 57.36 16.29
N GLN A 58 11.30 56.73 15.21
CA GLN A 58 10.75 55.45 14.74
C GLN A 58 11.43 54.25 15.42
N GLU A 59 10.66 53.49 16.20
CA GLU A 59 11.09 52.19 16.72
C GLU A 59 10.60 51.05 15.82
N ALA A 60 11.43 50.02 15.67
CA ALA A 60 11.05 48.79 14.98
C ALA A 60 9.96 48.07 15.77
N VAL A 61 8.82 47.78 15.14
CA VAL A 61 7.74 47.01 15.76
C VAL A 61 7.84 45.55 15.34
N THR A 62 8.14 44.68 16.29
CA THR A 62 8.17 43.22 16.08
C THR A 62 7.02 42.56 16.84
N ASN A 63 5.84 42.47 16.22
CA ASN A 63 4.74 41.68 16.76
C ASN A 63 4.73 40.31 16.07
N PRO A 64 5.21 39.22 16.71
CA PRO A 64 5.18 37.92 16.07
C PRO A 64 3.75 37.38 15.94
N THR A 65 3.41 36.82 14.79
CA THR A 65 2.15 36.11 14.56
C THR A 65 2.41 34.62 14.48
N GLN A 66 1.52 33.81 15.07
CA GLN A 66 1.58 32.35 14.96
C GLN A 66 0.52 31.85 13.98
N ILE A 67 0.93 30.95 13.09
CA ILE A 67 0.03 30.25 12.17
C ILE A 67 0.22 28.75 12.37
N ALA A 68 -0.87 28.05 12.65
CA ALA A 68 -0.86 26.59 12.72
C ALA A 68 -1.07 26.01 11.31
N VAL A 69 -0.19 25.10 10.91
CA VAL A 69 -0.31 24.34 9.66
C VAL A 69 -0.42 22.86 10.00
N THR A 70 -1.49 22.22 9.54
CA THR A 70 -1.74 20.80 9.78
C THR A 70 -1.78 20.07 8.44
N PRO A 71 -0.82 19.19 8.12
CA PRO A 71 -0.88 18.36 6.92
C PRO A 71 -2.08 17.41 7.00
N GLY A 72 -2.78 17.23 5.89
CA GLY A 72 -3.69 16.10 5.72
C GLY A 72 -2.93 14.78 5.56
N TYR A 73 -3.67 13.69 5.52
CA TYR A 73 -3.11 12.39 5.16
C TYR A 73 -2.71 12.37 3.69
N PHE A 74 -1.49 11.93 3.44
CA PHE A 74 -0.92 11.71 2.12
C PHE A 74 -0.48 10.25 2.04
N ASN A 75 -1.15 9.50 1.16
CA ASN A 75 -0.90 8.09 0.98
C ASN A 75 0.09 7.84 -0.16
N LEU A 76 1.17 7.11 0.14
CA LEU A 76 2.08 6.58 -0.87
C LEU A 76 2.63 5.25 -0.37
N TYR A 77 2.55 4.21 -1.18
CA TYR A 77 3.06 2.89 -0.82
C TYR A 77 3.48 2.11 -2.06
N ASN A 78 4.23 1.04 -1.83
CA ASN A 78 4.65 0.11 -2.86
C ASN A 78 4.21 -1.30 -2.45
N VAL A 79 3.59 -2.03 -3.37
CA VAL A 79 3.24 -3.45 -3.17
C VAL A 79 4.05 -4.27 -4.17
N ARG A 80 4.83 -5.22 -3.65
CA ARG A 80 5.62 -6.14 -4.47
C ARG A 80 5.26 -7.57 -4.14
N LEU A 81 4.96 -8.36 -5.17
CA LEU A 81 4.89 -9.81 -5.08
C LEU A 81 6.29 -10.41 -5.29
N ASP A 82 6.70 -11.35 -4.45
CA ASP A 82 7.99 -12.04 -4.62
C ASP A 82 7.98 -13.00 -5.82
N GLY A 83 6.79 -13.47 -6.21
CA GLY A 83 6.55 -14.21 -7.44
C GLY A 83 5.17 -13.87 -8.00
N LYS A 84 5.06 -13.69 -9.31
CA LYS A 84 3.77 -13.42 -9.99
C LYS A 84 3.16 -14.66 -10.62
N ILE A 85 3.97 -15.71 -10.82
CA ILE A 85 3.55 -16.94 -11.49
C ILE A 85 3.91 -18.10 -10.59
N ALA A 86 2.95 -18.99 -10.35
CA ALA A 86 3.19 -20.22 -9.62
C ALA A 86 2.39 -21.38 -10.21
N GLU A 87 2.97 -22.58 -10.13
CA GLU A 87 2.39 -23.83 -10.65
C GLU A 87 2.11 -24.79 -9.50
N GLY A 88 0.92 -25.38 -9.47
CA GLY A 88 0.48 -26.38 -8.50
C GLY A 88 -0.18 -27.58 -9.17
N GLY A 89 -0.24 -28.70 -8.46
CA GLY A 89 -1.06 -29.85 -8.86
C GLY A 89 -2.56 -29.55 -8.65
N PRO A 90 -3.48 -30.43 -9.08
CA PRO A 90 -4.89 -30.30 -8.72
C PRO A 90 -5.08 -30.38 -7.21
N ASP A 91 -6.05 -29.63 -6.66
CA ASP A 91 -6.35 -29.58 -5.21
C ASP A 91 -5.15 -29.18 -4.33
N SER A 92 -4.26 -28.35 -4.88
CA SER A 92 -3.11 -27.80 -4.16
C SER A 92 -3.28 -26.33 -3.83
N GLU A 93 -2.70 -25.93 -2.69
CA GLU A 93 -2.50 -24.55 -2.31
C GLU A 93 -1.26 -23.98 -3.00
N VAL A 94 -1.42 -22.80 -3.57
CA VAL A 94 -0.35 -22.01 -4.19
C VAL A 94 -0.31 -20.65 -3.49
N THR A 95 0.87 -20.26 -3.01
CA THR A 95 1.04 -19.04 -2.21
C THR A 95 1.79 -17.96 -2.99
N PHE A 96 1.37 -16.71 -2.81
CA PHE A 96 2.00 -15.52 -3.37
C PHE A 96 2.37 -14.57 -2.22
N PRO A 97 3.60 -14.68 -1.68
CA PRO A 97 4.11 -13.73 -0.69
C PRO A 97 4.20 -12.33 -1.29
N MET A 98 3.83 -11.33 -0.49
CA MET A 98 3.92 -9.93 -0.86
C MET A 98 4.54 -9.10 0.25
N VAL A 99 5.27 -8.07 -0.16
CA VAL A 99 5.85 -7.04 0.69
C VAL A 99 5.18 -5.72 0.38
N ILE A 100 4.72 -5.02 1.41
CA ILE A 100 4.11 -3.69 1.33
C ILE A 100 5.02 -2.71 2.04
N GLU A 101 5.48 -1.67 1.34
CA GLU A 101 6.31 -0.60 1.89
C GLU A 101 5.48 0.68 2.02
N ASN A 102 5.44 1.27 3.21
CA ASN A 102 4.67 2.48 3.47
C ASN A 102 5.55 3.74 3.44
N PHE A 103 5.32 4.59 2.44
CA PHE A 103 5.93 5.92 2.27
C PHE A 103 4.94 7.06 2.51
N SER A 104 3.76 6.74 3.07
CA SER A 104 2.73 7.71 3.44
C SER A 104 3.24 8.58 4.59
N ASN A 105 2.62 9.73 4.81
CA ASN A 105 2.98 10.58 5.95
C ASN A 105 2.27 10.18 7.26
N GLY A 106 1.65 9.01 7.31
CA GLY A 106 0.96 8.46 8.48
C GLY A 106 0.95 6.94 8.42
N ASP A 107 0.65 6.30 9.55
CA ASP A 107 0.47 4.85 9.59
C ASP A 107 -0.72 4.46 8.70
N THR A 108 -0.55 3.36 7.95
CA THR A 108 -1.50 2.97 6.91
C THR A 108 -2.00 1.56 7.17
N ARG A 109 -3.32 1.39 7.17
CA ARG A 109 -3.99 0.09 7.17
C ARG A 109 -4.25 -0.32 5.73
N PHE A 110 -3.88 -1.55 5.39
CA PHE A 110 -4.12 -2.16 4.09
C PHE A 110 -5.16 -3.25 4.23
N GLU A 111 -6.15 -3.22 3.34
CA GLU A 111 -7.18 -4.24 3.21
C GLU A 111 -7.10 -4.85 1.82
N PHE A 112 -7.56 -6.10 1.70
CA PHE A 112 -7.36 -6.91 0.51
C PHE A 112 -8.70 -7.42 0.02
N SER A 113 -8.90 -7.34 -1.29
CA SER A 113 -10.07 -7.91 -1.96
C SER A 113 -9.67 -8.47 -3.32
N VAL A 114 -10.46 -9.40 -3.86
CA VAL A 114 -10.30 -9.79 -5.28
C VAL A 114 -10.98 -8.71 -6.12
N ALA A 115 -10.31 -8.23 -7.17
CA ALA A 115 -10.87 -7.22 -8.05
C ALA A 115 -12.23 -7.68 -8.61
N GLN A 116 -13.22 -6.79 -8.63
CA GLN A 116 -14.55 -7.09 -9.14
C GLN A 116 -14.53 -7.50 -10.62
N GLU A 117 -13.66 -6.87 -11.40
CA GLU A 117 -13.41 -7.24 -12.79
C GLU A 117 -12.48 -8.46 -12.83
N GLY A 118 -12.95 -9.56 -13.44
CA GLY A 118 -12.20 -10.81 -13.56
C GLY A 118 -12.48 -11.83 -12.45
N GLY A 119 -12.74 -11.38 -11.21
CA GLY A 119 -13.13 -12.25 -10.10
C GLY A 119 -12.20 -13.45 -9.87
N THR A 120 -12.69 -14.47 -9.17
CA THR A 120 -11.99 -15.76 -9.07
C THR A 120 -12.51 -16.70 -10.17
N PRO A 121 -11.67 -17.18 -11.10
CA PRO A 121 -12.10 -18.09 -12.16
C PRO A 121 -12.71 -19.39 -11.63
N GLU A 122 -13.64 -19.98 -12.39
CA GLU A 122 -14.39 -21.17 -11.96
C GLU A 122 -13.48 -22.33 -11.49
N GLY A 123 -13.75 -22.81 -10.29
CA GLY A 123 -13.05 -23.92 -9.64
C GLY A 123 -11.77 -23.52 -8.90
N PHE A 124 -11.26 -22.30 -9.09
CA PHE A 124 -10.26 -21.73 -8.21
C PHE A 124 -10.95 -21.20 -6.95
N GLN A 125 -10.23 -21.23 -5.83
CA GLN A 125 -10.63 -20.53 -4.62
C GLN A 125 -9.46 -19.66 -4.15
N THR A 126 -9.75 -18.63 -3.37
CA THR A 126 -8.74 -17.72 -2.86
C THR A 126 -8.90 -17.56 -1.37
N ALA A 127 -7.78 -17.43 -0.66
CA ALA A 127 -7.77 -16.91 0.70
C ALA A 127 -6.98 -15.59 0.70
N LEU A 128 -7.69 -14.52 1.08
CA LEU A 128 -7.16 -13.17 1.13
C LEU A 128 -6.24 -13.02 2.34
N PRO A 129 -5.16 -12.22 2.24
CA PRO A 129 -4.37 -11.86 3.41
C PRO A 129 -5.26 -11.16 4.45
N SER A 130 -4.93 -11.33 5.73
CA SER A 130 -5.55 -10.52 6.78
C SER A 130 -5.16 -9.04 6.62
N PRO A 131 -6.05 -8.09 6.95
CA PRO A 131 -5.70 -6.68 6.98
C PRO A 131 -4.46 -6.44 7.83
N LEU A 132 -3.57 -5.57 7.37
CA LEU A 132 -2.31 -5.28 8.06
C LEU A 132 -2.07 -3.78 8.16
N THR A 133 -1.43 -3.34 9.24
CA THR A 133 -1.05 -1.94 9.42
C THR A 133 0.46 -1.80 9.32
N VAL A 134 0.94 -0.94 8.44
CA VAL A 134 2.37 -0.62 8.28
C VAL A 134 2.63 0.79 8.78
N ARG A 135 3.66 0.93 9.63
CA ARG A 135 4.04 2.24 10.18
C ARG A 135 4.69 3.12 9.13
N SER A 136 4.62 4.44 9.33
CA SER A 136 5.34 5.41 8.50
C SER A 136 6.64 5.88 9.17
N GLN A 137 7.64 6.23 8.37
CA GLN A 137 8.82 6.93 8.86
C GLN A 137 8.47 8.33 9.38
N ALA A 138 7.46 8.99 8.81
CA ALA A 138 7.01 10.33 9.21
C ALA A 138 6.48 10.36 10.64
N THR A 139 5.94 9.24 11.13
CA THR A 139 5.45 9.07 12.51
C THR A 139 6.51 8.49 13.45
N GLY A 140 7.76 8.34 12.99
CA GLY A 140 8.86 7.76 13.77
C GLY A 140 8.87 6.23 13.82
N GLY A 141 8.14 5.55 12.92
CA GLY A 141 8.10 4.10 12.85
C GLY A 141 9.37 3.50 12.24
N GLU A 142 9.93 2.48 12.90
CA GLU A 142 11.10 1.73 12.40
C GLU A 142 10.72 0.63 11.39
N ASN A 143 9.50 0.09 11.48
CA ASN A 143 9.00 -0.97 10.61
C ASN A 143 8.07 -0.41 9.53
N THR A 144 8.65 0.03 8.42
CA THR A 144 7.92 0.60 7.27
C THR A 144 7.61 -0.42 6.19
N GLN A 145 7.83 -1.70 6.49
CA GLN A 145 7.50 -2.82 5.63
C GLN A 145 6.57 -3.79 6.35
N GLY A 146 5.54 -4.24 5.65
CA GLY A 146 4.64 -5.32 6.07
C GLY A 146 4.73 -6.50 5.10
N GLN A 147 4.50 -7.70 5.60
CA GLN A 147 4.41 -8.90 4.78
C GLN A 147 3.00 -9.46 4.84
N ALA A 148 2.50 -9.91 3.69
CA ALA A 148 1.22 -10.59 3.55
C ALA A 148 1.39 -11.79 2.60
N THR A 149 0.45 -12.72 2.66
CA THR A 149 0.44 -13.88 1.76
C THR A 149 -0.94 -14.02 1.16
N PHE A 150 -1.02 -13.99 -0.16
CA PHE A 150 -2.23 -14.33 -0.90
C PHE A 150 -2.19 -15.79 -1.31
N GLN A 151 -3.26 -16.53 -1.07
CA GLN A 151 -3.33 -17.96 -1.36
C GLN A 151 -4.38 -18.26 -2.41
N VAL A 152 -4.04 -19.16 -3.33
CA VAL A 152 -4.92 -19.66 -4.37
C VAL A 152 -4.98 -21.17 -4.28
N PHE A 153 -6.19 -21.71 -4.15
CA PHE A 153 -6.45 -23.14 -4.20
C PHE A 153 -6.85 -23.52 -5.62
N THR A 154 -6.12 -24.48 -6.17
CA THR A 154 -6.28 -24.92 -7.56
C THR A 154 -7.46 -25.88 -7.72
N PRO A 155 -8.17 -25.83 -8.86
CA PRO A 155 -9.31 -26.71 -9.10
C PRO A 155 -8.90 -28.18 -9.16
N PHE A 156 -9.81 -29.05 -8.77
CA PHE A 156 -9.71 -30.48 -9.01
C PHE A 156 -10.77 -30.97 -9.99
N LYS A 157 -10.38 -31.93 -10.82
CA LYS A 157 -11.28 -32.68 -11.70
C LYS A 157 -10.66 -34.06 -11.93
N ASN A 158 -11.48 -35.11 -11.89
CA ASN A 158 -11.01 -36.46 -12.17
C ASN A 158 -10.33 -36.53 -13.54
N GLY A 159 -9.12 -37.08 -13.57
CA GLY A 159 -8.27 -37.14 -14.76
C GLY A 159 -7.23 -36.03 -14.80
N TYR A 160 -6.82 -35.65 -16.02
CA TYR A 160 -5.79 -34.64 -16.24
C TYR A 160 -6.37 -33.23 -16.18
N VAL A 161 -5.75 -32.37 -15.38
CA VAL A 161 -6.03 -30.93 -15.28
C VAL A 161 -4.85 -30.17 -15.87
N ASN A 162 -5.14 -29.21 -16.74
CA ASN A 162 -4.19 -28.22 -17.25
C ASN A 162 -4.93 -26.89 -17.44
N ARG A 163 -4.93 -26.05 -16.41
CA ARG A 163 -5.64 -24.76 -16.40
C ARG A 163 -4.70 -23.64 -15.99
N ILE A 164 -5.00 -22.43 -16.44
CA ILE A 164 -4.29 -21.20 -16.06
C ILE A 164 -5.35 -20.19 -15.66
N ALA A 165 -5.13 -19.50 -14.55
CA ALA A 165 -5.99 -18.44 -14.04
C ALA A 165 -5.14 -17.20 -13.75
N SER A 166 -5.60 -16.03 -14.19
CA SER A 166 -5.14 -14.74 -13.69
C SER A 166 -6.10 -14.30 -12.60
N ILE A 167 -5.58 -13.93 -11.43
CA ILE A 167 -6.38 -13.41 -10.32
C ILE A 167 -5.74 -12.10 -9.88
N ASP A 168 -6.54 -11.05 -9.90
CA ASP A 168 -6.11 -9.72 -9.52
C ASP A 168 -6.53 -9.41 -8.08
N LEU A 169 -5.54 -9.12 -7.25
CA LEU A 169 -5.73 -8.70 -5.88
C LEU A 169 -5.74 -7.18 -5.82
N GLN A 170 -6.84 -6.62 -5.33
CA GLN A 170 -6.95 -5.21 -5.00
C GLN A 170 -6.46 -4.98 -3.57
N VAL A 171 -5.63 -3.96 -3.41
CA VAL A 171 -5.06 -3.51 -2.15
C VAL A 171 -5.58 -2.10 -1.90
N ASP A 172 -6.48 -1.98 -0.94
CA ASP A 172 -7.06 -0.70 -0.54
C ASP A 172 -6.31 -0.19 0.69
N SER A 173 -6.01 1.11 0.72
CA SER A 173 -5.23 1.72 1.80
C SER A 173 -6.05 2.77 2.54
N PHE A 174 -5.88 2.84 3.86
CA PHE A 174 -6.62 3.73 4.73
C PHE A 174 -5.68 4.31 5.79
N TYR A 175 -5.97 5.50 6.29
CA TYR A 175 -5.25 6.01 7.46
C TYR A 175 -5.54 5.12 8.68
N ALA A 176 -4.50 4.66 9.38
CA ALA A 176 -4.66 3.62 10.40
C ALA A 176 -5.48 4.07 11.62
N ALA A 177 -5.47 5.37 11.94
CA ALA A 177 -6.24 5.89 13.07
C ALA A 177 -7.69 6.26 12.72
N ASP A 178 -8.02 6.42 11.43
CA ASP A 178 -9.38 6.67 10.95
C ASP A 178 -9.57 6.08 9.55
N THR A 179 -10.29 4.95 9.47
CA THR A 179 -10.52 4.22 8.23
C THR A 179 -11.49 4.92 7.28
N ASN A 180 -12.12 6.03 7.67
CA ASN A 180 -12.91 6.85 6.74
C ASN A 180 -12.02 7.72 5.84
N ILE A 181 -10.72 7.82 6.15
CA ILE A 181 -9.76 8.56 5.35
C ILE A 181 -9.08 7.57 4.39
N GLU A 182 -9.69 7.42 3.23
CA GLU A 182 -9.21 6.54 2.15
C GLU A 182 -7.92 7.07 1.51
N GLY A 183 -7.02 6.16 1.19
CA GLY A 183 -5.82 6.39 0.40
C GLY A 183 -5.99 5.91 -1.04
N ALA A 184 -4.88 5.73 -1.74
CA ALA A 184 -4.91 5.16 -3.09
C ALA A 184 -5.12 3.63 -3.02
N SER A 185 -5.84 3.09 -3.99
CA SER A 185 -5.93 1.64 -4.22
C SER A 185 -4.94 1.21 -5.29
N SER A 186 -4.41 0.00 -5.15
CA SER A 186 -3.49 -0.62 -6.11
C SER A 186 -3.99 -2.02 -6.45
N GLN A 187 -3.55 -2.54 -7.59
CA GLN A 187 -3.93 -3.87 -8.06
C GLN A 187 -2.66 -4.65 -8.40
N VAL A 188 -2.57 -5.89 -7.91
CA VAL A 188 -1.48 -6.81 -8.23
C VAL A 188 -2.04 -8.09 -8.85
N SER A 189 -1.57 -8.42 -10.03
CA SER A 189 -2.00 -9.61 -10.77
C SER A 189 -1.12 -10.81 -10.46
N THR A 190 -1.75 -11.96 -10.22
CA THR A 190 -1.10 -13.26 -10.05
C THR A 190 -1.57 -14.24 -11.13
N LEU A 191 -0.67 -15.10 -11.58
CA LEU A 191 -0.96 -16.16 -12.55
C LEU A 191 -0.75 -17.53 -11.89
N THR A 192 -1.83 -18.27 -11.70
CA THR A 192 -1.78 -19.62 -11.16
C THR A 192 -1.97 -20.63 -12.27
N LYS A 193 -1.03 -21.57 -12.40
CA LYS A 193 -1.11 -22.69 -13.33
C LYS A 193 -1.36 -23.98 -12.57
N THR A 194 -2.38 -24.71 -12.98
CA THR A 194 -2.72 -26.03 -12.43
C THR A 194 -2.37 -27.09 -13.45
N LYS A 195 -1.47 -28.02 -13.12
CA LYS A 195 -1.08 -29.11 -14.01
C LYS A 195 -0.90 -30.42 -13.24
N GLY A 196 -1.61 -31.47 -13.64
CA GLY A 196 -1.43 -32.80 -13.07
C GLY A 196 -2.64 -33.70 -13.22
N PHE A 197 -2.53 -34.93 -12.71
CA PHE A 197 -3.64 -35.87 -12.64
C PHE A 197 -4.23 -35.87 -11.23
N TYR A 198 -5.56 -35.84 -11.15
CA TYR A 198 -6.30 -36.11 -9.91
C TYR A 198 -7.09 -37.40 -10.07
N VAL A 199 -6.87 -38.35 -9.16
CA VAL A 199 -7.61 -39.61 -9.11
C VAL A 199 -8.20 -39.72 -7.70
N PRO A 200 -9.53 -39.58 -7.52
CA PRO A 200 -10.13 -39.68 -6.21
C PRO A 200 -10.04 -41.11 -5.65
N GLY A 201 -9.62 -41.26 -4.40
CA GLY A 201 -9.62 -42.51 -3.64
C GLY A 201 -8.24 -43.18 -3.46
N PRO A 202 -8.17 -44.35 -2.77
CA PRO A 202 -6.92 -45.08 -2.48
C PRO A 202 -6.19 -45.59 -3.75
N GLY A 203 -6.76 -45.35 -4.92
CA GLY A 203 -6.27 -45.78 -6.23
C GLY A 203 -5.04 -45.04 -6.75
N ALA A 204 -4.59 -43.93 -6.13
CA ALA A 204 -3.32 -43.29 -6.51
C ALA A 204 -2.12 -44.26 -6.35
N ALA A 205 -2.15 -45.08 -5.29
CA ALA A 205 -1.16 -46.15 -5.10
C ALA A 205 -1.33 -47.28 -6.14
N LEU A 206 -2.57 -47.68 -6.45
CA LEU A 206 -2.85 -48.77 -7.41
C LEU A 206 -2.53 -48.38 -8.86
N SER A 207 -2.73 -47.12 -9.25
CA SER A 207 -2.41 -46.62 -10.59
C SER A 207 -0.90 -46.48 -10.81
N ALA A 208 -0.13 -46.10 -9.79
CA ALA A 208 1.33 -46.18 -9.83
C ALA A 208 1.82 -47.64 -9.98
N ILE A 209 1.24 -48.59 -9.23
CA ILE A 209 1.55 -50.03 -9.36
C ILE A 209 1.20 -50.54 -10.76
N ALA A 210 0.05 -50.16 -11.32
CA ALA A 210 -0.37 -50.57 -12.66
C ALA A 210 0.59 -50.05 -13.75
N MET A 211 1.03 -48.78 -13.69
CA MET A 211 2.01 -48.25 -14.65
C MET A 211 3.37 -48.95 -14.53
N THR A 212 3.78 -49.30 -13.32
CA THR A 212 5.02 -50.05 -13.08
C THR A 212 4.90 -51.48 -13.62
N GLY A 213 3.74 -52.12 -13.43
CA GLY A 213 3.42 -53.43 -13.98
C GLY A 213 3.42 -53.48 -15.50
N VAL A 214 2.88 -52.45 -16.17
CA VAL A 214 2.89 -52.34 -17.63
C VAL A 214 4.32 -52.12 -18.17
N ALA A 215 5.14 -51.30 -17.49
CA ALA A 215 6.55 -51.11 -17.86
C ALA A 215 7.38 -52.41 -17.69
N LEU A 216 7.13 -53.19 -16.63
CA LEU A 216 7.76 -54.49 -16.41
C LEU A 216 7.30 -55.57 -17.40
N ALA A 217 6.02 -55.56 -17.79
CA ALA A 217 5.50 -56.49 -18.80
C ALA A 217 6.09 -56.19 -20.20
N LEU A 218 6.26 -54.92 -20.55
CA LEU A 218 6.87 -54.48 -21.82
C LEU A 218 8.38 -54.76 -21.91
N THR A 219 9.09 -54.72 -20.78
CA THR A 219 10.51 -55.08 -20.74
C THR A 219 10.71 -56.60 -20.79
N LYS A 220 9.83 -57.38 -20.16
CA LYS A 220 9.87 -58.85 -20.19
C LYS A 220 9.47 -59.44 -21.54
N SER A 221 8.57 -58.80 -22.29
CA SER A 221 8.21 -59.24 -23.65
C SER A 221 9.31 -58.95 -24.68
N ARG A 222 10.10 -57.89 -24.48
CA ARG A 222 11.29 -57.61 -25.33
C ARG A 222 12.40 -58.64 -25.17
N GLN A 223 12.59 -59.22 -23.99
CA GLN A 223 13.60 -60.27 -23.75
C GLN A 223 13.23 -61.66 -24.30
N ARG A 224 12.02 -61.85 -24.84
CA ARG A 224 11.59 -63.13 -25.43
C ARG A 224 11.71 -63.19 -26.96
N ILE A 225 12.22 -62.13 -27.59
CA ILE A 225 12.34 -62.02 -29.05
C ILE A 225 13.81 -62.18 -29.52
N GLU A 226 14.75 -62.40 -28.60
CA GLU A 226 16.13 -62.84 -28.90
C GLU A 226 16.28 -64.34 -28.62
#